data_AF-A0A958UHP2-F1
#
_entry.id   AF-A0A958UHP2-F1
#
_cell.length_a   1.000
_cell.length_b   1.000
_cell.length_c   1.000
_cell.angle_alpha   90.00
_cell.angle_beta   90.00
_cell.angle_gamma   90.00
#
_symmetry.space_group_name_H-M   'P 1'
#
loop_
_entity.id
_entity.type
_entity.pdbx_description
1 polymer ?
#
loop_
_entity_poly.entity_id
_entity_poly.type
_entity_poly.pdbx_seq_one_letter_code
_entity_poly.pdbx_strand_id
1 'polypeptide(L)'
;MIKLVSITLSFLTLLQSFGLHFDDIAQLDEFVEHAKFHSEQYGDNVFVFIAKHYGELKAEHEKEHQEEKEEHEELPFKHHCHIATVTVYDVCIYSIDITTLEFLEFSSDNFYYQDLFSSLYSKGILQPPRFS
;
A
#
# COMPACT_ATOMS: atom_id res chain seq x y z
N MET A 1 12.31 3.93 -16.49
CA MET A 1 11.19 3.52 -15.62
C MET A 1 11.31 4.13 -14.23
N ILE A 2 12.38 3.85 -13.47
CA ILE A 2 12.58 4.42 -12.11
C ILE A 2 12.44 5.95 -12.08
N LYS A 3 13.02 6.69 -13.05
CA LYS A 3 12.90 8.16 -13.11
C LYS A 3 11.44 8.65 -13.22
N LEU A 4 10.62 8.02 -14.06
CA LEU A 4 9.21 8.39 -14.20
C LEU A 4 8.45 8.08 -12.92
N VAL A 5 8.70 6.90 -12.32
CA VAL A 5 8.10 6.52 -11.03
C VAL A 5 8.48 7.52 -9.94
N SER A 6 9.74 7.94 -9.85
CA SER A 6 10.18 8.94 -8.87
C SER A 6 9.54 10.31 -9.11
N ILE A 7 9.40 10.74 -10.37
CA ILE A 7 8.73 12.00 -10.72
C ILE A 7 7.26 11.94 -10.31
N THR A 8 6.55 10.88 -10.69
CA THR A 8 5.13 10.70 -10.33
C THR A 8 4.94 10.64 -8.83
N LEU A 9 5.78 9.90 -8.11
CA LEU A 9 5.70 9.80 -6.65
C LEU A 9 5.98 11.15 -5.99
N SER A 10 6.98 11.90 -6.45
CA SER A 10 7.29 13.24 -5.93
C SER A 10 6.16 14.23 -6.19
N PHE A 11 5.47 14.11 -7.32
CA PHE A 11 4.32 14.95 -7.64
C PHE A 11 3.13 14.60 -6.74
N LEU A 12 2.88 13.31 -6.52
CA LEU A 12 1.81 12.85 -5.64
C LEU A 12 2.05 13.30 -4.19
N THR A 13 3.28 13.17 -3.68
CA THR A 13 3.62 13.64 -2.33
C THR A 13 3.51 15.16 -2.20
N LEU A 14 3.86 15.92 -3.24
CA LEU A 14 3.67 17.36 -3.27
C LEU A 14 2.19 17.75 -3.22
N LEU A 15 1.34 17.14 -4.06
CA LEU A 15 -0.10 17.41 -4.06
C LEU A 15 -0.74 17.08 -2.71
N GLN A 16 -0.34 15.96 -2.10
CA GLN A 16 -0.75 15.61 -0.74
C GLN A 16 -0.27 16.62 0.30
N SER A 17 0.93 17.20 0.15
CA SER A 17 1.45 18.21 1.07
C SER A 17 0.69 19.55 1.02
N PHE A 18 0.02 19.83 -0.10
CA PHE A 18 -0.90 20.96 -0.22
C PHE A 18 -2.29 20.66 0.34
N GLY A 19 -2.54 19.43 0.79
CA GLY A 19 -3.85 19.00 1.27
C GLY A 19 -4.87 18.80 0.16
N LEU A 20 -4.42 18.44 -1.05
CA LEU A 20 -5.32 18.10 -2.15
C LEU A 20 -5.80 16.64 -2.01
N HIS A 21 -7.10 16.46 -1.84
CA HIS A 21 -7.78 15.18 -1.76
C HIS A 21 -8.48 14.83 -3.08
N PHE A 22 -8.87 13.57 -3.24
CA PHE A 22 -9.64 13.15 -4.43
C PHE A 22 -11.02 13.79 -4.48
N ASP A 23 -11.63 14.04 -3.32
CA ASP A 23 -12.95 14.67 -3.24
C ASP A 23 -12.92 16.12 -3.76
N ASP A 24 -11.79 16.83 -3.58
CA ASP A 24 -11.59 18.17 -4.16
C ASP A 24 -11.67 18.17 -5.68
N ILE A 25 -11.15 17.11 -6.30
CA ILE A 25 -11.17 16.97 -7.76
C ILE A 25 -12.61 16.76 -8.25
N ALA A 26 -13.43 16.07 -7.45
CA ALA A 26 -14.84 15.86 -7.73
C ALA A 26 -15.67 17.15 -7.62
N GLN A 27 -15.26 18.11 -6.79
CA GLN A 27 -15.94 19.40 -6.56
C GLN A 27 -15.39 20.56 -7.42
N LEU A 28 -14.50 20.27 -8.39
CA LEU A 28 -13.90 21.32 -9.23
C LEU A 28 -14.91 21.99 -10.17
N ASP A 29 -15.98 21.30 -10.54
CA ASP A 29 -17.08 21.89 -11.31
C ASP A 29 -17.82 22.96 -10.49
N GLU A 30 -18.15 22.67 -9.24
CA GLU A 30 -18.76 23.62 -8.30
C GLU A 30 -17.87 24.87 -8.12
N PHE A 31 -16.56 24.66 -7.93
CA PHE A 31 -15.60 25.77 -7.85
C PHE A 31 -15.66 26.69 -9.08
N VAL A 32 -15.72 26.10 -10.28
CA VAL A 32 -15.74 26.87 -11.54
C VAL A 32 -17.08 27.59 -11.72
N GLU A 33 -18.18 26.96 -11.36
CA GLU A 33 -19.52 27.54 -11.44
C GLU A 33 -19.67 28.73 -10.47
N HIS A 34 -19.27 28.55 -9.20
CA HIS A 34 -19.31 29.61 -8.18
C HIS A 34 -18.36 30.77 -8.53
N ALA A 35 -17.16 30.48 -9.05
CA ALA A 35 -16.24 31.51 -9.53
C ALA A 35 -16.83 32.32 -10.71
N LYS A 36 -17.57 31.65 -11.60
CA LYS A 36 -18.27 32.32 -12.71
C LYS A 36 -19.42 33.18 -12.21
N PHE A 37 -20.21 32.69 -11.26
CA PHE A 37 -21.26 33.48 -10.60
C PHE A 37 -20.69 34.76 -9.99
N HIS A 38 -19.60 34.68 -9.25
CA HIS A 38 -18.90 35.85 -8.70
C HIS A 38 -18.37 36.80 -9.77
N SER A 39 -17.86 36.28 -10.88
CA SER A 39 -17.42 37.10 -12.01
C SER A 39 -18.58 37.84 -12.66
N GLU A 40 -19.77 37.24 -12.73
CA GLU A 40 -20.94 37.83 -13.38
C GLU A 40 -21.70 38.80 -12.46
N GLN A 41 -21.86 38.46 -11.18
CA GLN A 41 -22.62 39.27 -10.20
C GLN A 41 -21.78 40.37 -9.56
N TYR A 42 -20.55 40.04 -9.15
CA TYR A 42 -19.71 40.93 -8.35
C TYR A 42 -18.53 41.51 -9.14
N GLY A 43 -18.28 41.02 -10.36
CA GLY A 43 -17.15 41.45 -11.18
C GLY A 43 -15.81 40.94 -10.66
N ASP A 44 -15.82 39.90 -9.82
CA ASP A 44 -14.60 39.31 -9.28
C ASP A 44 -13.81 38.61 -10.39
N ASN A 45 -12.48 38.71 -10.34
CA ASN A 45 -11.63 37.79 -11.06
C ASN A 45 -11.30 36.57 -10.17
N VAL A 46 -10.74 35.52 -10.78
CA VAL A 46 -10.41 34.26 -10.08
C VAL A 46 -9.52 34.48 -8.85
N PHE A 47 -8.60 35.45 -8.87
CA PHE A 47 -7.74 35.71 -7.71
C PHE A 47 -8.50 36.35 -6.54
N VAL A 48 -9.42 37.28 -6.84
CA VAL A 48 -10.30 37.89 -5.83
C VAL A 48 -11.24 36.84 -5.25
N PHE A 49 -11.80 35.98 -6.09
CA PHE A 49 -12.60 34.83 -5.67
C PHE A 49 -11.83 33.93 -4.69
N ILE A 50 -10.59 33.54 -5.05
CA ILE A 50 -9.73 32.74 -4.16
C ILE A 50 -9.46 33.48 -2.84
N ALA A 51 -9.20 34.78 -2.87
CA ALA A 51 -8.98 35.58 -1.66
C ALA A 51 -10.21 35.62 -0.75
N LYS A 52 -11.42 35.71 -1.33
CA LYS A 52 -12.72 35.71 -0.63
C LYS A 52 -13.12 34.34 -0.08
N HIS A 53 -12.64 33.23 -0.64
CA HIS A 53 -13.07 31.89 -0.19
C HIS A 53 -11.99 31.12 0.58
N TYR A 54 -10.71 31.39 0.31
CA TYR A 54 -9.57 30.65 0.87
C TYR A 54 -8.46 31.54 1.45
N GLY A 55 -8.61 32.87 1.37
CA GLY A 55 -7.53 33.81 1.71
C GLY A 55 -7.95 34.89 2.70
N GLU A 56 -7.30 36.05 2.55
CA GLU A 56 -7.39 37.16 3.49
C GLU A 56 -8.78 37.83 3.57
N LEU A 57 -9.59 37.74 2.51
CA LEU A 57 -10.91 38.37 2.44
C LEU A 57 -12.03 37.46 2.94
N LYS A 58 -11.73 36.21 3.31
CA LYS A 58 -12.73 35.21 3.71
C LYS A 58 -13.62 35.64 4.86
N ALA A 59 -13.03 36.21 5.91
CA ALA A 59 -13.78 36.61 7.09
C ALA A 59 -14.70 37.82 6.86
N GLU A 60 -14.40 38.65 5.85
CA GLU A 60 -15.26 39.75 5.44
C GLU A 60 -16.38 39.25 4.53
N HIS A 61 -16.03 38.44 3.53
CA HIS A 61 -16.99 37.85 2.61
C HIS A 61 -18.05 36.99 3.32
N GLU A 62 -17.67 36.17 4.30
CA GLU A 62 -18.60 35.36 5.10
C GLU A 62 -19.59 36.21 5.93
N LYS A 63 -19.23 37.45 6.29
CA LYS A 63 -20.13 38.36 7.02
C LYS A 63 -21.12 39.05 6.09
N GLU A 64 -20.67 39.43 4.90
CA GLU A 64 -21.45 40.18 3.92
C GLU A 64 -22.44 39.29 3.17
N HIS A 65 -22.04 38.05 2.88
CA HIS A 65 -22.80 37.10 2.06
C HIS A 65 -23.14 35.84 2.86
N GLN A 66 -24.06 35.97 3.82
CA GLN A 66 -24.52 34.84 4.64
C GLN A 66 -25.47 33.93 3.88
N GLU A 67 -26.11 34.43 2.83
CA GLU A 67 -27.01 33.71 1.95
C GLU A 67 -26.32 32.60 1.16
N GLU A 68 -25.04 32.76 0.82
CA GLU A 68 -24.25 31.78 0.03
C GLU A 68 -23.62 30.69 0.91
N LYS A 69 -23.92 30.67 2.22
CA LYS A 69 -23.23 29.80 3.18
C LYS A 69 -23.40 28.30 2.90
N GLU A 70 -24.58 27.88 2.44
CA GLU A 70 -24.83 26.47 2.08
C GLU A 70 -24.02 26.08 0.83
N GLU A 71 -23.99 26.94 -0.18
CA GLU A 71 -23.24 26.75 -1.42
C GLU A 71 -21.73 26.69 -1.16
N HIS A 72 -21.25 27.49 -0.20
CA HIS A 72 -19.85 27.41 0.19
C HIS A 72 -19.47 25.99 0.63
N GLU A 73 -20.31 25.23 1.34
CA GLU A 73 -20.00 23.88 1.85
C GLU A 73 -19.64 22.87 0.75
N GLU A 74 -20.13 23.08 -0.46
CA GLU A 74 -19.83 22.23 -1.62
C GLU A 74 -18.49 22.59 -2.30
N LEU A 75 -17.87 23.71 -1.91
CA LEU A 75 -16.58 24.12 -2.46
C LEU A 75 -15.42 23.21 -2.01
N PRO A 76 -14.45 22.92 -2.89
CA PRO A 76 -13.29 22.10 -2.57
C PRO A 76 -12.34 22.76 -1.55
N PHE A 77 -11.34 22.03 -1.09
CA PHE A 77 -10.21 22.47 -0.27
C PHE A 77 -10.60 22.97 1.13
N LYS A 78 -11.74 22.52 1.66
CA LYS A 78 -12.24 22.86 2.99
C LYS A 78 -11.70 21.98 4.12
N HIS A 79 -10.95 20.94 3.78
CA HIS A 79 -10.41 20.00 4.76
C HIS A 79 -9.42 20.72 5.67
N HIS A 80 -9.62 20.61 6.98
CA HIS A 80 -8.56 20.96 7.91
C HIS A 80 -7.42 19.99 7.64
N CYS A 81 -6.22 20.54 7.36
CA CYS A 81 -4.99 19.79 7.15
C CYS A 81 -4.89 18.70 8.22
N HIS A 82 -5.28 17.48 7.86
CA HIS A 82 -5.29 16.39 8.82
C HIS A 82 -3.85 16.22 9.25
N ILE A 83 -3.65 16.32 10.56
CA ILE A 83 -2.39 16.05 11.28
C ILE A 83 -1.56 15.10 10.44
N ALA A 84 -0.35 15.53 10.06
CA ALA A 84 0.63 14.69 9.39
C ALA A 84 0.90 13.47 10.26
N THR A 85 0.06 12.45 10.18
CA THR A 85 0.25 11.17 10.83
C THR A 85 1.34 10.51 10.02
N VAL A 86 2.57 10.65 10.51
CA VAL A 86 3.70 9.88 10.04
C VAL A 86 3.39 8.42 10.37
N THR A 87 2.85 7.69 9.41
CA THR A 87 2.69 6.24 9.49
C THR A 87 4.09 5.64 9.37
N VAL A 88 4.73 5.38 10.50
CA VAL A 88 6.02 4.67 10.53
C VAL A 88 5.75 3.21 10.18
N TYR A 89 6.15 2.81 8.96
CA TYR A 89 6.12 1.42 8.55
C TYR A 89 7.42 0.76 8.99
N ASP A 90 7.38 0.01 10.09
CA ASP A 90 8.51 -0.81 10.54
C ASP A 90 8.43 -2.20 9.90
N VAL A 91 9.34 -2.48 8.96
CA VAL A 91 9.51 -3.83 8.42
C VAL A 91 10.42 -4.60 9.37
N CYS A 92 9.81 -5.28 10.35
CA CYS A 92 10.54 -6.25 11.16
C CYS A 92 10.97 -7.44 10.29
N ILE A 93 12.18 -7.39 9.75
CA ILE A 93 12.84 -8.53 9.11
C ILE A 93 13.35 -9.45 10.22
N TYR A 94 12.54 -10.42 10.63
CA TYR A 94 13.02 -11.47 11.53
C TYR A 94 13.99 -12.36 10.75
N SER A 95 15.26 -12.39 11.16
CA SER A 95 16.18 -13.45 10.75
C SER A 95 15.74 -14.75 11.44
N ILE A 96 15.05 -15.61 10.70
CA ILE A 96 14.74 -16.96 11.16
C ILE A 96 16.04 -17.76 11.04
N ASP A 97 16.73 -17.96 12.17
CA ASP A 97 17.81 -18.94 12.24
C ASP A 97 17.18 -20.33 12.19
N ILE A 98 17.10 -20.90 11.00
CA ILE A 98 16.68 -22.29 10.79
C ILE A 98 17.80 -23.18 11.34
N THR A 99 17.66 -23.61 12.59
CA THR A 99 18.54 -24.63 13.15
C THR A 99 18.29 -25.93 12.38
N THR A 100 19.32 -26.45 11.71
CA THR A 100 19.25 -27.74 11.03
C THR A 100 18.92 -28.83 12.05
N LEU A 101 17.87 -29.61 11.78
CA LEU A 101 17.48 -30.73 12.61
C LEU A 101 18.59 -31.80 12.60
N GLU A 102 19.28 -32.00 13.72
CA GLU A 102 20.17 -33.14 13.88
C GLU A 102 19.33 -34.41 14.01
N PHE A 103 19.36 -35.25 12.98
CA PHE A 103 18.78 -36.58 13.06
C PHE A 103 19.70 -37.46 13.91
N LEU A 104 19.23 -37.92 15.06
CA LEU A 104 19.88 -38.99 15.80
C LEU A 104 19.77 -40.28 14.99
N GLU A 105 20.90 -40.72 14.41
CA GLU A 105 21.02 -42.04 13.81
C GLU A 105 20.93 -43.09 14.93
N PHE A 106 19.73 -43.63 15.15
CA PHE A 106 19.56 -44.80 15.99
C PHE A 106 19.99 -46.04 15.18
N SER A 107 21.27 -46.42 15.25
CA SER A 107 21.68 -47.77 14.86
C SER A 107 21.82 -48.65 16.11
N SER A 108 20.74 -49.34 16.43
CA SER A 108 20.89 -50.65 17.05
C SER A 108 20.24 -51.63 16.09
N ASP A 109 21.04 -52.17 15.17
CA ASP A 109 20.64 -53.28 14.31
C ASP A 109 20.42 -54.52 15.18
N ASN A 110 19.30 -54.54 15.91
CA ASN A 110 18.87 -55.63 16.78
C ASN A 110 18.07 -56.69 16.01
N PHE A 111 18.36 -56.82 14.71
CA PHE A 111 17.70 -57.78 13.83
C PHE A 111 18.78 -58.67 13.21
N TYR A 112 18.64 -59.98 13.39
CA TYR A 112 19.42 -60.97 12.65
C TYR A 112 18.46 -61.91 11.94
N TYR A 113 18.81 -62.29 10.71
CA TYR A 113 18.01 -63.25 9.95
C TYR A 113 18.34 -64.66 10.41
N GLN A 114 17.34 -65.40 10.86
CA GLN A 114 17.48 -66.81 11.19
C GLN A 114 16.82 -67.62 10.07
N ASP A 115 17.61 -68.43 9.36
CA ASP A 115 17.09 -69.26 8.28
C ASP A 115 16.05 -70.26 8.83
N LEU A 116 14.83 -70.17 8.32
CA LEU A 116 13.69 -71.01 8.73
C LEU A 116 13.76 -72.44 8.17
N PHE A 117 14.75 -72.75 7.32
CA PHE A 117 14.83 -74.04 6.63
C PHE A 117 16.23 -74.64 6.72
N SER A 118 16.30 -75.85 7.27
CA SER A 118 17.45 -76.73 7.13
C SER A 118 17.26 -77.56 5.85
N SER A 119 18.07 -77.33 4.81
CA SER A 119 18.10 -78.23 3.65
C SER A 119 19.22 -79.25 3.81
N LEU A 120 18.88 -80.54 3.73
CA LEU A 120 19.85 -81.65 3.72
C LEU A 120 20.77 -81.66 2.48
N TYR A 121 20.44 -80.86 1.45
CA TYR A 121 21.20 -80.74 0.21
C TYR A 121 21.77 -79.33 0.10
N SER A 122 23.10 -79.23 -0.03
CA SER A 122 23.79 -77.97 -0.31
C SER A 122 23.45 -77.48 -1.72
N LYS A 123 23.01 -76.23 -1.83
CA LYS A 123 22.73 -75.47 -3.07
C LYS A 123 23.67 -75.84 -4.23
N GLY A 124 23.14 -76.52 -5.24
CA GLY A 124 23.88 -76.88 -6.46
C GLY A 124 23.11 -76.73 -7.77
N ILE A 125 21.86 -76.25 -7.75
CA ILE A 125 21.03 -76.18 -8.97
C ILE A 125 21.13 -74.81 -9.66
N LEU A 126 21.44 -73.74 -8.92
CA LEU A 126 21.55 -72.39 -9.47
C LEU A 126 22.92 -71.79 -9.12
N GLN A 127 23.93 -72.11 -9.92
CA GLN A 127 25.14 -71.29 -9.99
C GLN A 127 25.06 -70.43 -11.26
N PRO A 128 25.34 -69.12 -11.18
CA PRO A 128 25.44 -68.30 -12.39
C PRO A 128 26.57 -68.81 -13.29
N PRO A 129 26.48 -68.58 -14.63
CA PRO A 129 27.53 -69.00 -15.56
C PRO A 129 28.86 -68.39 -15.13
N ARG A 130 29.89 -69.22 -14.95
CA ARG A 130 31.26 -68.74 -14.76
C ARG A 130 31.74 -68.23 -16.12
N PHE A 131 32.05 -66.92 -16.19
CA PHE A 131 32.61 -66.31 -17.39
C PHE A 131 33.91 -67.04 -17.79
N SER A 132 34.02 -67.36 -19.08
CA SER A 132 35.25 -67.86 -19.73
C SER A 132 36.27 -66.76 -19.91
#